data_AF-A0A2E1Q8Y4-F1
#
_entry.id   AF-A0A2E1Q8Y4-F1
#
_cell.length_a   1.000
_cell.length_b   1.000
_cell.length_c   1.000
_cell.angle_alpha   90.00
_cell.angle_beta   90.00
_cell.angle_gamma   90.00
#
_symmetry.space_group_name_H-M   'P 1'
#
loop_
_entity.id
_entity.type
_entity.pdbx_description
1 polymer ?
#
loop_
_entity_poly.entity_id
_entity_poly.type
_entity_poly.pdbx_seq_one_letter_code
_entity_poly.pdbx_strand_id
1 'polypeptide(L)' 'MNKFKSYYFSFIGVSLVGISIGYVVGFYSKVFFINNSLSYLGIVPMGLGCFFIIYASLFIKSEK' A
#
# COMPACT_ATOMS: atom_id res chain seq x y z
N MET A 1 18.88 12.48 -9.93
CA MET A 1 17.49 12.18 -10.36
C MET A 1 16.87 10.98 -9.63
N ASN A 2 17.65 9.93 -9.31
CA ASN A 2 17.13 8.67 -8.72
C ASN A 2 16.54 8.82 -7.31
N LYS A 3 17.05 9.73 -6.48
CA LYS A 3 16.51 9.99 -5.12
C LYS A 3 15.07 10.51 -5.13
N PHE A 4 14.72 11.42 -6.04
CA PHE A 4 13.37 11.94 -6.19
C PHE A 4 12.40 10.87 -6.73
N LYS A 5 12.85 10.03 -7.67
CA LYS A 5 12.09 8.86 -8.13
C LYS A 5 11.82 7.87 -7.00
N SER A 6 12.84 7.53 -6.21
CA SER A 6 12.71 6.62 -5.06
C SER A 6 11.72 7.17 -4.02
N TYR A 7 11.79 8.48 -3.73
CA TYR A 7 10.84 9.14 -2.84
C TYR A 7 9.40 9.05 -3.35
N TYR A 8 9.18 9.34 -4.64
CA TYR A 8 7.84 9.32 -5.23
C TYR A 8 7.20 7.93 -5.22
N PHE A 9 7.97 6.89 -5.57
CA PHE A 9 7.48 5.51 -5.50
C PHE A 9 7.22 5.04 -4.07
N SER A 10 8.08 5.43 -3.12
CA SER A 10 7.87 5.13 -1.71
C SER A 10 6.60 5.82 -1.18
N PHE A 11 6.35 7.06 -1.58
CA PHE A 11 5.17 7.82 -1.18
C PHE A 11 3.88 7.21 -1.73
N ILE A 12 3.87 6.79 -3.01
CA ILE A 12 2.75 6.06 -3.62
C ILE A 12 2.50 4.74 -2.88
N GLY A 13 3.56 3.98 -2.59
CA GLY A 13 3.44 2.71 -1.89
C GLY A 13 2.89 2.86 -0.47
N VAL A 14 3.38 3.84 0.30
CA VAL A 14 2.87 4.13 1.66
C VAL A 14 1.41 4.58 1.61
N SER A 15 1.02 5.38 0.62
CA SER A 15 -0.37 5.82 0.44
C SER A 15 -1.30 4.64 0.14
N LEU A 16 -0.89 3.71 -0.73
CA LEU A 16 -1.64 2.48 -1.04
C LEU A 16 -1.81 1.58 0.17
N VAL A 17 -0.75 1.41 0.99
CA VAL A 17 -0.81 0.66 2.24
C VAL A 17 -1.74 1.35 3.25
N GLY A 18 -1.67 2.68 3.37
CA GLY A 18 -2.57 3.45 4.24
C GLY A 18 -4.04 3.33 3.84
N ILE A 19 -4.36 3.40 2.55
CA ILE A 19 -5.72 3.21 2.02
C ILE A 19 -6.21 1.79 2.31
N SER A 20 -5.35 0.79 2.12
CA SER A 20 -5.67 -0.61 2.43
C SER A 20 -6.01 -0.81 3.92
N ILE A 21 -5.12 -0.35 4.82
CA ILE A 21 -5.33 -0.48 6.26
C ILE A 21 -6.58 0.29 6.68
N GLY A 22 -6.77 1.51 6.17
CA GLY A 22 -7.96 2.31 6.42
C GLY A 22 -9.25 1.63 5.93
N TYR A 23 -9.21 0.95 4.78
CA TYR A 23 -10.33 0.16 4.28
C TYR A 23 -10.63 -1.03 5.18
N VAL A 24 -9.62 -1.81 5.59
CA VAL A 24 -9.79 -2.96 6.49
C VAL A 24 -10.30 -2.51 7.86
N VAL A 25 -9.68 -1.50 8.46
CA VAL A 25 -10.08 -0.96 9.78
C VAL A 25 -11.47 -0.32 9.71
N GLY A 26 -11.79 0.41 8.65
CA GLY A 26 -13.12 0.98 8.42
C GLY A 26 -14.19 -0.09 8.18
N PHE A 27 -13.84 -1.18 7.51
CA PHE A 27 -14.72 -2.33 7.31
C PHE A 27 -14.99 -3.04 8.63
N TYR A 28 -13.95 -3.33 9.43
CA TYR A 28 -14.08 -3.94 10.75
C TYR A 28 -14.82 -3.03 11.75
N SER A 29 -14.68 -1.70 11.65
CA SER A 29 -15.40 -0.75 12.49
C SER A 29 -16.89 -0.67 12.15
N LYS A 30 -17.27 -0.95 10.90
CA LYS A 30 -18.67 -1.14 10.48
C LYS A 30 -19.10 -2.60 10.72
N VAL A 31 -19.17 -3.00 11.98
CA VAL A 31 -19.39 -4.36 12.50
C VAL A 31 -20.63 -5.12 11.95
N PHE A 32 -21.51 -4.57 11.09
CA PHE A 32 -22.88 -5.12 10.96
C PHE A 32 -23.47 -5.38 9.58
N PHE A 33 -22.88 -4.94 8.47
CA PHE A 33 -23.57 -5.11 7.18
C PHE A 33 -22.59 -5.48 6.07
N ILE A 34 -22.83 -6.68 5.51
CA ILE A 34 -22.44 -7.14 4.17
C ILE A 34 -21.08 -7.86 4.08
N ASN A 35 -21.18 -9.18 3.92
CA ASN A 35 -20.27 -10.09 3.23
C ASN A 35 -18.74 -9.89 3.45
N ASN A 36 -18.17 -10.74 4.30
CA ASN A 36 -16.76 -10.78 4.71
C ASN A 36 -15.74 -10.85 3.54
N SER A 37 -16.18 -11.29 2.35
CA SER A 37 -15.31 -11.35 1.15
C SER A 37 -14.83 -9.99 0.64
N LEU A 38 -15.59 -8.91 0.88
CA LEU A 38 -15.20 -7.58 0.39
C LEU A 38 -14.01 -6.99 1.16
N SER A 39 -13.84 -7.32 2.45
CA SER A 39 -12.67 -6.90 3.23
C SER A 39 -11.36 -7.40 2.62
N TYR A 40 -11.40 -8.56 1.97
CA TYR A 40 -10.25 -9.18 1.32
C TYR A 40 -9.72 -8.37 0.12
N LEU A 41 -10.55 -7.47 -0.46
CA LEU A 41 -10.09 -6.55 -1.50
C LEU A 41 -9.02 -5.57 -1.00
N GLY A 42 -8.95 -5.29 0.30
CA GLY A 42 -7.90 -4.46 0.90
C GLY A 42 -6.50 -5.06 0.76
N ILE A 43 -6.37 -6.39 0.66
CA ILE A 43 -5.07 -7.07 0.59
C ILE A 43 -4.35 -6.77 -0.73
N VAL A 44 -5.09 -6.55 -1.82
CA VAL A 44 -4.51 -6.26 -3.14
C VAL A 44 -3.71 -4.94 -3.16
N PRO A 45 -4.27 -3.77 -2.78
CA PRO A 45 -3.52 -2.53 -2.69
C PRO A 45 -2.41 -2.59 -1.62
N MET A 46 -2.54 -3.41 -0.58
CA MET A 46 -1.48 -3.63 0.41
C MET A 46 -0.26 -4.31 -0.19
N GLY A 47 -0.48 -5.41 -0.92
CA GLY A 47 0.60 -6.16 -1.57
C GLY A 47 1.33 -5.31 -2.62
N LEU A 48 0.58 -4.58 -3.44
CA LEU A 48 1.15 -3.65 -4.42
C LEU A 48 1.90 -2.50 -3.74
N GLY A 49 1.35 -1.93 -2.67
CA GLY A 49 2.00 -0.86 -1.91
C GLY A 49 3.34 -1.30 -1.29
N CYS A 50 3.37 -2.47 -0.67
CA CYS A 50 4.60 -3.06 -0.15
C CYS A 50 5.63 -3.34 -1.25
N PHE A 51 5.19 -3.87 -2.39
CA PHE A 51 6.08 -4.10 -3.54
C PHE A 51 6.71 -2.79 -4.03
N PHE A 52 5.93 -1.71 -4.15
CA PHE A 52 6.46 -0.41 -4.55
C PHE A 52 7.45 0.19 -3.55
N ILE A 53 7.21 0.05 -2.24
CA ILE A 53 8.15 0.51 -1.20
C ILE A 53 9.46 -0.28 -1.26
N ILE A 54 9.38 -1.60 -1.35
CA ILE A 54 10.55 -2.49 -1.44
C ILE A 54 11.33 -2.18 -2.72
N TYR A 55 10.66 -2.06 -3.86
CA TYR A 55 11.28 -1.73 -5.14
C TYR A 55 11.98 -0.36 -5.11
N ALA A 56 11.32 0.65 -4.57
CA ALA A 56 11.86 2.00 -4.44
C ALA A 56 13.07 2.06 -3.51
N SER A 57 13.03 1.30 -2.41
CA SER A 57 14.05 1.30 -1.37
C SER A 57 15.28 0.50 -1.76
N LEU A 58 15.12 -0.67 -2.37
CA LEU A 58 16.22 -1.56 -2.74
C LEU A 58 16.81 -1.24 -4.11
N PHE A 59 15.98 -1.05 -5.14
CA PHE A 59 16.48 -1.01 -6.52
C PHE A 59 16.75 0.42 -6.98
N ILE A 60 15.82 1.36 -6.79
CA ILE A 60 15.99 2.75 -7.26
C ILE A 60 17.04 3.50 -6.42
N LYS A 61 17.14 3.20 -5.13
CA LYS A 61 18.14 3.83 -4.25
C LYS A 61 19.55 3.25 -4.43
N SER A 62 19.65 1.99 -4.87
CA SER A 62 20.93 1.31 -5.12
C SER A 62 21.52 1.60 -6.50
N GLU A 63 20.73 2.14 -7.43
CA GLU A 63 21.19 2.58 -8.75
C GLU A 63 21.99 3.90 -8.59
N LYS A 64 23.31 3.75 -8.46
CA LYS A 64 24.27 4.82 -8.16
C LYS A 64 24.83 5.44 -9.43
#